data_AF-C7NS70-F1
#
_entry.id   AF-C7NS70-F1
#
_cell.length_a   1.000
_cell.length_b   1.000
_cell.length_c   1.000
_cell.angle_alpha   90.00
_cell.angle_beta   90.00
_cell.angle_gamma   90.00
#
_symmetry.space_group_name_H-M   'P 1'
#
loop_
_entity.id
_entity.type
_entity.pdbx_description
1 polymer ?
#
loop_
_entity_poly.entity_id
_entity_poly.type
_entity_poly.pdbx_seq_one_letter_code
_entity_poly.pdbx_strand_id
1 'polypeptide(L)'
;MSDRTTDQPTRTIEVPEDTAEAISQRLSRTQFDTVDGYAAFALEQLLRELDREEEAEPSKSKSNGDSPPKETIENRLEPLGYL
;
A
#
# COMPACT_ATOMS: atom_id res chain seq x y z
N MET A 1 -9.56 -37.40 -11.88
CA MET A 1 -8.77 -36.17 -11.65
C MET A 1 -9.04 -35.76 -10.23
N SER A 2 -8.07 -36.00 -9.32
CA SER A 2 -8.25 -35.70 -7.90
C SER A 2 -8.31 -34.19 -7.72
N ASP A 3 -9.45 -33.72 -7.21
CA ASP A 3 -9.66 -32.36 -6.74
C ASP A 3 -8.63 -32.08 -5.64
N ARG A 4 -7.55 -31.37 -6.00
CA ARG A 4 -6.51 -30.96 -5.08
C ARG A 4 -6.97 -29.64 -4.49
N THR A 5 -7.99 -29.68 -3.64
CA THR A 5 -8.33 -28.57 -2.76
C THR A 5 -7.11 -28.36 -1.88
N THR A 6 -6.27 -27.38 -2.23
CA THR A 6 -5.08 -27.04 -1.47
C THR A 6 -5.55 -26.43 -0.15
N ASP A 7 -5.69 -27.29 0.85
CA ASP A 7 -5.85 -26.89 2.24
C ASP A 7 -4.55 -26.21 2.68
N GLN A 8 -4.41 -24.93 2.33
CA GLN A 8 -3.27 -24.14 2.76
C GLN A 8 -3.42 -23.84 4.25
N PRO A 9 -2.33 -23.95 5.04
CA PRO A 9 -2.41 -23.70 6.47
C PRO A 9 -2.82 -22.25 6.75
N THR A 10 -3.87 -22.07 7.54
CA THR A 10 -4.39 -20.76 7.95
C THR A 10 -3.87 -20.35 9.33
N ARG A 11 -3.91 -19.05 9.61
CA ARG A 11 -3.65 -18.48 10.94
C ARG A 11 -4.67 -17.38 11.25
N THR A 12 -4.96 -17.18 12.53
CA THR A 12 -5.87 -16.14 13.01
C THR A 12 -5.08 -14.90 13.41
N ILE A 13 -5.62 -13.73 13.08
CA ILE A 13 -5.11 -12.42 13.50
C ILE A 13 -6.22 -11.66 14.20
N GLU A 14 -5.86 -10.81 15.15
CA GLU A 14 -6.81 -9.89 15.79
C GLU A 14 -6.82 -8.56 15.04
N VAL A 15 -8.02 -8.03 14.80
CA VAL A 15 -8.23 -6.72 14.17
C VAL A 15 -9.24 -5.91 14.99
N PRO A 16 -9.21 -4.57 14.92
CA PRO A 16 -10.24 -3.74 15.55
C PRO A 16 -11.65 -4.12 15.09
N GLU A 17 -12.62 -4.02 15.98
CA GLU A 17 -14.03 -4.36 15.72
C GLU A 17 -14.59 -3.57 14.53
N ASP A 18 -14.36 -2.25 14.51
CA ASP A 18 -14.77 -1.39 13.40
C ASP A 18 -14.25 -1.87 12.04
N THR A 19 -13.01 -2.38 12.00
CA THR A 19 -12.39 -2.92 10.79
C THR A 19 -13.05 -4.24 10.39
N ALA A 20 -13.25 -5.15 11.34
CA ALA A 20 -13.94 -6.43 11.08
C ALA A 20 -15.37 -6.21 10.56
N GLU A 21 -16.08 -5.24 11.13
CA GLU A 21 -17.43 -4.88 10.70
C GLU A 21 -17.42 -4.28 9.29
N ALA A 22 -16.50 -3.36 9.01
CA ALA A 22 -16.35 -2.76 7.68
C ALA A 22 -16.05 -3.82 6.60
N ILE A 23 -15.21 -4.82 6.91
CA ILE A 23 -14.93 -5.94 6.01
C ILE A 23 -16.22 -6.77 5.79
N SER A 24 -16.93 -7.09 6.87
CA SER A 24 -18.15 -7.92 6.83
C SER A 24 -19.28 -7.24 6.05
N GLN A 25 -19.51 -5.95 6.25
CA GLN A 25 -20.55 -5.18 5.54
C GLN A 25 -20.28 -5.11 4.04
N ARG A 26 -18.99 -5.05 3.64
CA ARG A 26 -18.58 -5.01 2.24
C ARG A 26 -18.74 -6.35 1.54
N LEU A 27 -18.76 -7.48 2.24
CA LEU A 27 -18.85 -8.83 1.66
C LEU A 27 -19.99 -8.94 0.65
N SER A 28 -21.16 -8.40 0.97
CA SER A 28 -22.36 -8.38 0.12
C SER A 28 -22.17 -7.73 -1.26
N ARG A 29 -21.12 -6.93 -1.44
CA ARG A 29 -20.78 -6.22 -2.68
C ARG A 29 -19.57 -6.83 -3.40
N THR A 30 -19.15 -8.01 -2.99
CA THR A 30 -17.98 -8.70 -3.53
C THR A 30 -18.36 -10.05 -4.11
N GLN A 31 -17.42 -10.68 -4.81
CA GLN A 31 -17.58 -12.02 -5.37
C GLN A 31 -17.27 -13.15 -4.37
N PHE A 32 -16.96 -12.82 -3.11
CA PHE A 32 -16.53 -13.79 -2.11
C PHE A 32 -17.71 -14.28 -1.28
N ASP A 33 -17.69 -15.57 -0.96
CA ASP A 33 -18.73 -16.21 -0.14
C ASP A 33 -18.45 -16.08 1.37
N THR A 34 -17.20 -15.83 1.75
CA THR A 34 -16.77 -15.76 3.15
C THR A 34 -15.97 -14.50 3.43
N VAL A 35 -16.09 -14.00 4.67
CA VAL A 35 -15.28 -12.89 5.19
C VAL A 35 -13.79 -13.22 5.09
N ASP A 36 -13.40 -14.43 5.46
CA ASP A 36 -12.00 -14.88 5.41
C ASP A 36 -11.44 -14.86 3.99
N GLY A 37 -12.23 -15.31 2.99
CA GLY A 37 -11.82 -15.30 1.59
C GLY A 37 -11.65 -13.88 1.06
N TYR A 38 -12.57 -12.98 1.40
CA TYR A 38 -12.46 -11.57 1.04
C TYR A 38 -11.25 -10.90 1.72
N ALA A 39 -11.08 -11.13 3.01
CA ALA A 39 -9.98 -10.56 3.80
C ALA A 39 -8.62 -11.04 3.30
N ALA A 40 -8.46 -12.34 3.02
CA ALA A 40 -7.23 -12.89 2.46
C ALA A 40 -6.88 -12.21 1.12
N PHE A 41 -7.85 -12.11 0.20
CA PHE A 41 -7.62 -11.44 -1.07
C PHE A 41 -7.25 -9.97 -0.91
N ALA A 42 -7.97 -9.22 -0.06
CA ALA A 42 -7.71 -7.80 0.16
C ALA A 42 -6.31 -7.56 0.76
N LEU A 43 -5.89 -8.40 1.71
CA LEU A 43 -4.56 -8.34 2.31
C LEU A 43 -3.47 -8.72 1.31
N GLU A 44 -3.68 -9.73 0.47
CA GLU A 44 -2.73 -10.07 -0.59
C GLU A 44 -2.53 -8.94 -1.59
N GLN A 45 -3.60 -8.25 -1.99
CA GLN A 45 -3.49 -7.08 -2.86
C GLN A 45 -2.71 -5.95 -2.19
N LEU A 46 -2.97 -5.68 -0.91
CA LEU A 46 -2.25 -4.68 -0.16
C LEU A 46 -0.75 -5.00 -0.07
N LEU A 47 -0.39 -6.25 0.28
CA LEU A 47 1.01 -6.67 0.37
C LEU A 47 1.73 -6.52 -0.97
N ARG A 48 1.10 -6.92 -2.08
CA ARG A 48 1.68 -6.76 -3.42
C ARG A 48 1.92 -5.31 -3.81
N GLU A 49 1.04 -4.41 -3.37
CA GLU A 49 1.21 -2.97 -3.64
C GLU A 49 2.35 -2.38 -2.80
N LEU A 50 2.43 -2.75 -1.52
CA LEU A 50 3.53 -2.35 -0.65
C LEU A 50 4.88 -2.85 -1.17
N ASP A 51 4.96 -4.11 -1.62
CA ASP A 51 6.17 -4.67 -2.23
C ASP A 51 6.62 -3.87 -3.47
N ARG A 52 5.66 -3.42 -4.30
CA ARG A 52 5.97 -2.59 -5.48
C ARG A 52 6.45 -1.19 -5.11
N GLU A 53 5.88 -0.58 -4.08
CA GLU A 53 6.32 0.72 -3.60
C GLU A 53 7.74 0.67 -3.03
N GLU A 54 8.10 -0.40 -2.31
CA GLU A 54 9.46 -0.62 -1.80
C GLU A 54 10.48 -0.83 -2.92
N GLU A 55 10.12 -1.57 -3.98
CA GLU A 55 10.99 -1.73 -5.16
C GLU A 55 11.11 -0.44 -6.00
N ALA A 56 10.10 0.43 -5.94
CA ALA A 56 10.04 1.66 -6.70
C ALA A 56 10.76 2.84 -6.03
N GLU A 57 11.18 2.76 -4.77
CA GLU A 57 12.07 3.73 -4.12
C GLU A 57 13.47 3.65 -4.78
N PRO A 58 13.79 4.54 -5.74
CA PRO A 58 15.11 4.55 -6.31
C PRO A 58 15.99 5.14 -5.23
N SER A 59 16.93 4.34 -4.74
CA SER A 59 18.09 4.81 -3.99
C SER A 59 18.50 6.16 -4.56
N LYS A 60 18.34 7.23 -3.76
CA LYS A 60 18.95 8.54 -4.03
C LYS A 60 20.47 8.40 -3.92
N SER A 61 21.08 7.61 -4.80
CA SER A 61 22.51 7.62 -5.06
C SER A 61 22.75 8.72 -6.09
N LYS A 62 22.72 9.95 -5.58
CA LYS A 62 23.45 11.04 -6.20
C LYS A 62 24.93 10.69 -6.08
N SER A 63 25.59 10.25 -7.15
CA SER A 63 26.95 10.72 -7.47
C SER A 63 27.40 10.29 -8.87
N ASN A 64 27.99 11.26 -9.57
CA ASN A 64 28.77 11.21 -10.82
C ASN A 64 27.94 11.13 -12.10
N GLY A 65 27.79 12.17 -12.92
CA GLY A 65 28.48 13.46 -12.99
C GLY A 65 28.57 13.84 -14.46
N ASP A 66 27.96 14.96 -14.85
CA ASP A 66 28.52 15.96 -15.79
C ASP A 66 27.55 17.14 -15.95
N SER A 67 28.10 18.36 -15.98
CA SER A 67 27.50 19.67 -16.31
C SER A 67 26.68 20.46 -15.25
N PRO A 68 27.25 21.53 -14.64
CA PRO A 68 26.56 22.80 -14.37
C PRO A 68 26.77 23.78 -15.56
N PRO A 69 26.15 24.98 -15.69
CA PRO A 69 25.38 25.75 -14.70
C PRO A 69 24.07 26.37 -15.24
N LYS A 70 23.18 26.86 -14.36
CA LYS A 70 22.61 28.23 -14.42
C LYS A 70 21.56 28.49 -13.34
N GLU A 71 21.75 29.66 -12.72
CA GLU A 71 20.73 30.53 -12.15
C GLU A 71 20.14 30.13 -10.79
N THR A 72 20.94 30.45 -9.76
CA THR A 72 20.58 31.27 -8.59
C THR A 72 19.08 31.64 -8.49
N ILE A 73 18.29 30.80 -7.82
CA ILE A 73 17.02 31.25 -7.24
C ILE A 73 17.28 31.52 -5.75
N GLU A 74 18.03 32.60 -5.51
CA GLU A 74 17.93 33.35 -4.27
C GLU A 74 16.67 34.20 -4.37
N ASN A 75 15.55 33.72 -3.86
CA ASN A 75 14.45 34.56 -3.39
C ASN A 75 13.78 33.80 -2.25
N ARG A 76 14.34 33.94 -1.05
CA ARG A 76 13.85 34.87 -0.01
C ARG A 76 12.48 34.46 0.51
N LEU A 77 12.54 33.70 1.59
CA LEU A 77 11.54 33.63 2.64
C LEU A 77 11.14 35.06 3.06
N GLU A 78 9.89 35.44 2.86
CA GLU A 78 9.23 36.47 3.67
C GLU A 78 7.83 35.96 4.09
N PRO A 79 7.37 36.30 5.30
CA PRO A 79 6.36 35.54 6.03
C PRO A 79 4.93 35.92 5.63
N LEU A 80 4.04 34.93 5.65
CA LEU A 80 2.60 35.12 5.50
C LEU A 80 2.07 35.99 6.66
N GLY A 81 1.71 37.23 6.34
CA GLY A 81 1.00 38.14 7.22
C GLY A 81 0.06 39.02 6.41
N TYR A 82 -1.20 38.58 6.25
CA TYR A 82 -2.29 39.49 5.89
C TYR A 82 -3.13 39.71 7.14
N LEU A 83 -3.10 40.96 7.61
CA LEU A 83 -4.09 41.58 8.48
C LEU A 83 -5.43 41.73 7.74
#